data_AF-A0A8X6QDP2-F1
#
_entry.id   AF-A0A8X6QDP2-F1
#
_cell.length_a   1.000
_cell.length_b   1.000
_cell.length_c   1.000
_cell.angle_alpha   90.00
_cell.angle_beta   90.00
_cell.angle_gamma   90.00
#
_symmetry.space_group_name_H-M   'P 1'
#
loop_
_entity.id
_entity.type
_entity.pdbx_description
1 polymer ?
#
loop_
_entity_poly.entity_id
_entity_poly.type
_entity_poly.pdbx_seq_one_letter_code
_entity_poly.pdbx_strand_id
1 'polypeptide(L)'
;MLCTTREKRTNAGSKMAALLESEDTDDFYQSAYGGFADEADDIEYSEEDEVESDTDSDISIDENDEPISDQEEEATTKRKHKVVTKAYKEPTAKRVKKEPKKHVSKTTTSTPIVTTIEKKQMRESTTQKSLEARQRTQAAENLKNQEQSRRKSKENHSMTQEQLLEEAKITELKNLKSLEMFQRLELEKKKTKLIKRNYTGPMIRYHSVAMPIIEVVEGENGKEENKIVGRCTRNFVTYPDENTMKQYFNFEKPKPITKSTCIVTRLPARYFDPLTKQPSANLTAFRIIREAYYTQLEKKVDPRLPHVAKWLEWRKQMRAAKQNSKVVKPH
;
A
#
# COMPACT_ATOMS: atom_id res chain seq x y z
N MET A 1 54.43 16.00 45.74
CA MET A 1 54.35 15.30 44.43
C MET A 1 54.79 13.84 44.57
N LEU A 2 54.08 13.01 45.36
CA LEU A 2 54.43 11.59 45.59
C LEU A 2 53.29 10.61 45.24
N CYS A 3 52.09 11.12 44.94
CA CYS A 3 50.90 10.29 44.70
C CYS A 3 50.86 9.73 43.26
N THR A 4 51.42 10.45 42.29
CA THR A 4 51.37 10.09 40.87
C THR A 4 52.47 9.13 40.42
N THR A 5 53.53 8.95 41.22
CA THR A 5 54.70 8.12 40.88
C THR A 5 54.62 6.70 41.45
N ARG A 6 53.50 6.31 42.08
CA ARG A 6 53.31 4.96 42.64
C ARG A 6 52.74 4.01 41.58
N GLU A 7 53.23 2.78 41.57
CA GLU A 7 52.66 1.68 40.78
C GLU A 7 51.19 1.43 41.18
N LYS A 8 50.33 1.30 40.16
CA LYS A 8 48.88 1.09 40.34
C LYS A 8 48.58 -0.41 40.37
N ARG A 9 47.70 -0.82 41.29
CA ARG A 9 47.19 -2.19 41.33
C ARG A 9 46.14 -2.39 40.23
N THR A 10 46.19 -3.53 39.56
CA THR A 10 45.26 -3.88 38.46
C THR A 10 43.81 -4.03 38.89
N ASN A 11 43.56 -4.41 40.16
CA ASN A 11 42.23 -4.63 40.71
C ASN A 11 41.73 -3.53 41.65
N ALA A 12 42.44 -2.40 41.74
CA ALA A 12 42.02 -1.29 42.58
C ALA A 12 40.72 -0.66 42.04
N GLY A 13 39.68 -0.59 42.87
CA GLY A 13 38.42 0.06 42.51
C GLY A 13 37.45 -0.77 41.68
N SER A 14 37.66 -2.08 41.54
CA SER A 14 36.83 -2.97 40.69
C SER A 14 35.32 -2.93 40.98
N LYS A 15 34.89 -2.54 42.19
CA LYS A 15 33.48 -2.42 42.57
C LYS A 15 33.08 -0.99 43.00
N MET A 16 34.00 -0.02 42.91
CA MET A 16 33.73 1.34 43.37
C MET A 16 32.66 2.03 42.54
N ALA A 17 32.62 1.78 41.23
CA ALA A 17 31.57 2.30 40.36
C ALA A 17 30.18 1.78 40.77
N ALA A 18 30.04 0.47 40.96
CA ALA A 18 28.77 -0.14 41.38
C ALA A 18 28.31 0.34 42.76
N LEU A 19 29.25 0.63 43.67
CA LEU A 19 28.93 1.09 45.03
C LEU A 19 28.44 2.55 45.02
N LEU A 20 29.06 3.41 44.21
CA LEU A 20 28.60 4.79 43.99
C LEU A 20 27.23 4.82 43.29
N GLU A 21 27.01 3.93 42.32
CA GLU A 21 25.73 3.82 41.62
C GLU A 21 24.61 3.30 42.55
N SER A 22 24.92 2.40 43.50
CA SER A 22 23.95 1.92 44.49
C SER A 22 23.61 2.92 45.60
N GLU A 23 24.39 3.99 45.76
CA GLU A 23 24.16 5.02 46.79
C GLU A 23 23.03 5.98 46.38
N ASP A 24 22.88 6.20 45.07
CA ASP A 24 21.74 6.90 44.50
C ASP A 24 20.59 5.90 44.30
N THR A 25 19.46 6.08 45.00
CA THR A 25 18.29 5.24 44.78
C THR A 25 17.73 5.49 43.39
N ASP A 26 17.82 4.50 42.50
CA ASP A 26 17.30 4.62 41.13
C ASP A 26 15.76 4.68 41.09
N ASP A 27 15.21 5.89 41.14
CA ASP A 27 13.78 6.19 40.93
C ASP A 27 13.24 5.58 39.62
N PHE A 28 14.12 5.42 38.62
CA PHE A 28 13.79 4.79 37.35
C PHE A 28 13.40 3.32 37.53
N TYR A 29 14.20 2.52 38.25
CA TYR A 29 13.92 1.08 38.46
C TYR A 29 12.79 0.83 39.47
N GLN A 30 12.42 1.84 40.27
CA GLN A 30 11.23 1.76 41.13
C GLN A 30 9.92 2.01 40.37
N SER A 31 9.94 2.77 39.27
CA SER A 31 8.72 3.22 38.58
C SER A 31 8.53 2.63 37.18
N ALA A 32 9.62 2.33 36.47
CA ALA A 32 9.55 1.79 35.12
C ALA A 32 8.96 0.38 35.12
N TYR A 33 8.03 0.12 34.19
CA TYR A 33 7.40 -1.18 33.96
C TYR A 33 6.67 -1.80 35.15
N GLY A 34 6.36 -1.02 36.19
CA GLY A 34 5.71 -1.52 37.42
C GLY A 34 6.65 -1.64 38.62
N GLY A 35 7.94 -1.33 38.43
CA GLY A 35 8.97 -1.48 39.45
C GLY A 35 9.61 -2.86 39.42
N PHE A 36 10.93 -2.91 39.63
CA PHE A 36 11.71 -4.14 39.62
C PHE A 36 11.86 -4.77 41.02
N ALA A 37 10.90 -4.51 41.91
CA ALA A 37 10.88 -5.13 43.24
C ALA A 37 10.15 -6.47 43.19
N ASP A 38 10.64 -7.47 43.94
CA ASP A 38 10.00 -8.79 44.00
C ASP A 38 8.59 -8.68 44.62
N GLU A 39 7.57 -9.09 43.87
CA GLU A 39 6.18 -9.12 44.35
C GLU A 39 5.88 -10.45 45.07
N ALA A 40 5.12 -10.39 46.17
CA ALA A 40 4.84 -11.57 47.00
C ALA A 40 4.00 -12.66 46.29
N ASP A 41 3.32 -12.30 45.19
CA ASP A 41 2.47 -13.19 44.38
C ASP A 41 3.08 -13.45 42.98
N ASP A 42 4.38 -13.20 42.77
CA ASP A 42 5.05 -13.47 41.49
C ASP A 42 5.23 -14.99 41.28
N ILE A 43 4.58 -15.52 40.25
CA ILE A 43 4.61 -16.95 39.89
C ILE A 43 5.50 -17.16 38.67
N GLU A 44 6.20 -18.29 38.64
CA GLU A 44 7.09 -18.65 37.53
C GLU A 44 6.33 -18.64 36.19
N TYR A 45 6.95 -18.03 35.16
CA TYR A 45 6.35 -17.89 33.85
C TYR A 45 5.98 -19.25 33.24
N SER A 46 4.71 -19.41 32.87
CA SER A 46 4.24 -20.54 32.08
C SER A 46 4.01 -20.11 30.64
N GLU A 47 4.63 -20.81 29.69
CA GLU A 47 4.42 -20.61 28.25
C GLU A 47 2.96 -20.93 27.90
N GLU A 48 2.24 -19.95 27.35
CA GLU A 48 0.93 -20.19 26.76
C GLU A 48 1.12 -20.72 25.33
N ASP A 49 0.23 -21.61 24.88
CA ASP A 49 0.28 -22.19 23.54
C ASP A 49 0.41 -21.09 22.46
N GLU A 50 1.47 -21.15 21.66
CA GLU A 50 1.72 -20.20 20.58
C GLU A 50 0.57 -20.26 19.57
N VAL A 51 -0.22 -19.19 19.52
CA VAL A 51 -1.22 -18.98 18.47
C VAL A 51 -0.51 -18.62 17.17
N GLU A 52 -0.79 -19.40 16.12
CA GLU A 52 -0.29 -19.15 14.77
C GLU A 52 -0.63 -17.71 14.35
N SER A 53 0.40 -16.88 14.21
CA SER A 53 0.25 -15.48 13.86
C SER A 53 0.00 -15.37 12.36
N ASP A 54 -1.23 -15.00 12.00
CA ASP A 54 -1.56 -14.61 10.63
C ASP A 54 -0.61 -13.48 10.20
N THR A 55 0.23 -13.79 9.23
CA THR A 55 1.23 -12.86 8.69
C THR A 55 0.61 -12.06 7.56
N ASP A 56 0.75 -10.73 7.60
CA ASP A 56 0.23 -9.85 6.55
C ASP A 56 0.85 -10.20 5.19
N SER A 57 0.04 -10.12 4.14
CA SER A 57 0.44 -10.53 2.79
C SER A 57 1.57 -9.68 2.20
N ASP A 58 1.80 -8.47 2.72
CA ASP A 58 2.85 -7.55 2.31
C ASP A 58 4.23 -7.90 2.86
N ILE A 59 4.34 -8.72 3.92
CA ILE A 59 5.64 -9.14 4.47
C ILE A 59 6.42 -10.04 3.50
N SER A 60 5.72 -10.68 2.56
CA SER A 60 6.31 -11.55 1.55
C SER A 60 6.75 -10.80 0.27
N ILE A 61 6.46 -9.50 0.19
CA ILE A 61 6.88 -8.65 -0.94
C ILE A 61 8.34 -8.24 -0.76
N ASP A 62 9.13 -8.27 -1.84
CA ASP A 62 10.52 -7.82 -1.80
C ASP A 62 10.57 -6.30 -1.59
N GLU A 63 11.40 -5.83 -0.66
CA GLU A 63 11.48 -4.40 -0.27
C GLU A 63 11.87 -3.47 -1.45
N ASN A 64 12.39 -4.04 -2.55
CA ASN A 64 12.76 -3.32 -3.76
C ASN A 64 11.72 -3.37 -4.90
N ASP A 65 10.65 -4.17 -4.78
CA ASP A 65 9.56 -4.16 -5.77
C ASP A 65 8.44 -3.23 -5.28
N GLU A 66 8.10 -2.22 -6.08
CA GLU A 66 7.02 -1.28 -5.74
C GLU A 66 5.68 -2.01 -5.57
N PRO A 67 4.86 -1.63 -4.58
CA PRO A 67 3.55 -2.24 -4.39
C PRO A 67 2.65 -1.88 -5.58
N ILE A 68 2.17 -2.90 -6.30
CA ILE A 68 1.02 -2.76 -7.19
C ILE A 68 -0.21 -2.62 -6.28
N SER A 69 -0.58 -1.37 -5.99
CA SER A 69 -1.88 -1.05 -5.40
C SER A 69 -2.96 -1.41 -6.42
N ASP A 70 -3.55 -2.60 -6.29
CA ASP A 70 -4.80 -2.91 -6.97
C ASP A 70 -5.86 -1.88 -6.58
N GLN A 71 -6.31 -1.12 -7.57
CA GLN A 71 -7.31 -0.08 -7.44
C GLN A 71 -8.68 -0.65 -7.79
N GLU A 72 -9.64 -0.39 -6.89
CA GLU A 72 -11.11 -0.53 -6.98
C GLU A 72 -11.75 -1.91 -6.75
N GLU A 73 -12.31 -2.10 -5.55
CA GLU A 73 -13.77 -2.12 -5.37
C GLU A 73 -14.22 -1.84 -3.92
N GLU A 74 -15.50 -1.53 -3.81
CA GLU A 74 -16.23 -0.82 -2.75
C GLU A 74 -16.17 -1.36 -1.30
N ALA A 75 -16.29 -0.38 -0.39
CA ALA A 75 -17.12 -0.39 0.81
C ALA A 75 -16.71 -1.26 2.03
N THR A 76 -16.31 -0.50 3.06
CA THR A 76 -16.77 -0.56 4.46
C THR A 76 -15.70 -0.82 5.54
N THR A 77 -15.63 0.14 6.45
CA THR A 77 -14.97 0.12 7.77
C THR A 77 -13.44 0.09 7.79
N LYS A 78 -12.83 1.27 7.65
CA LYS A 78 -11.50 1.54 8.20
C LYS A 78 -11.56 1.42 9.73
N ARG A 79 -11.29 0.23 10.27
CA ARG A 79 -11.02 0.05 11.70
C ARG A 79 -9.70 0.76 11.99
N LYS A 80 -9.76 1.86 12.73
CA LYS A 80 -8.56 2.50 13.29
C LYS A 80 -7.92 1.50 14.25
N HIS A 81 -6.72 1.04 13.92
CA HIS A 81 -5.88 0.27 14.82
C HIS A 81 -5.62 1.12 16.07
N LYS A 82 -6.32 0.82 17.16
CA LYS A 82 -6.01 1.40 18.47
C LYS A 82 -4.74 0.68 18.93
N VAL A 83 -3.61 1.39 18.92
CA VAL A 83 -2.41 0.95 19.64
C VAL A 83 -2.82 0.81 21.11
N VAL A 84 -2.88 -0.43 21.59
CA VAL A 84 -3.09 -0.72 23.00
C VAL A 84 -1.73 -0.65 23.67
N THR A 85 -1.33 0.54 24.10
CA THR A 85 -0.29 0.66 25.12
C THR A 85 -0.87 0.11 26.41
N LYS A 86 -0.45 -1.10 26.80
CA LYS A 86 -0.73 -1.72 28.10
C LYS A 86 -0.02 -0.96 29.23
N ALA A 87 -0.39 0.30 29.44
CA ALA A 87 0.06 1.07 30.58
C ALA A 87 -1.20 1.62 31.26
N TYR A 88 -1.49 1.05 32.43
CA TYR A 88 -2.63 1.33 33.31
C TYR A 88 -3.89 0.47 33.10
N LYS A 89 -4.18 -0.37 34.10
CA LYS A 89 -5.38 -1.17 34.25
C LYS A 89 -6.04 -0.78 35.57
N GLU A 90 -7.19 -0.12 35.52
CA GLU A 90 -7.97 0.23 36.73
C GLU A 90 -8.53 -1.04 37.39
N PRO A 91 -8.63 -1.11 38.74
CA PRO A 91 -9.11 -2.30 39.44
C PRO A 91 -10.62 -2.49 39.26
N THR A 92 -11.03 -3.59 38.65
CA THR A 92 -12.45 -3.93 38.42
C THR A 92 -13.08 -4.70 39.58
N ALA A 93 -14.25 -4.24 40.04
CA ALA A 93 -15.08 -4.89 41.04
C ALA A 93 -15.63 -6.27 40.59
N LYS A 94 -15.80 -7.17 41.57
CA LYS A 94 -16.17 -8.59 41.43
C LYS A 94 -17.50 -8.78 40.69
N ARG A 95 -17.50 -9.63 39.64
CA ARG A 95 -18.72 -10.20 39.05
C ARG A 95 -18.63 -11.71 38.87
N VAL A 96 -19.74 -12.35 39.23
CA VAL A 96 -19.99 -13.79 39.38
C VAL A 96 -20.03 -14.51 38.02
N LYS A 97 -19.44 -15.71 37.96
CA LYS A 97 -19.39 -16.62 36.80
C LYS A 97 -20.79 -17.12 36.41
N LYS A 98 -21.11 -17.10 35.11
CA LYS A 98 -22.19 -17.91 34.49
C LYS A 98 -21.62 -18.68 33.30
N GLU A 99 -21.97 -19.96 33.23
CA GLU A 99 -21.55 -20.94 32.22
C GLU A 99 -22.15 -20.70 30.82
N PRO A 100 -21.50 -21.16 29.73
CA PRO A 100 -21.97 -20.97 28.37
C PRO A 100 -22.98 -22.05 27.92
N LYS A 101 -24.08 -21.60 27.28
CA LYS A 101 -25.04 -22.47 26.57
C LYS A 101 -24.57 -22.74 25.13
N LYS A 102 -24.65 -24.01 24.72
CA LYS A 102 -24.47 -24.47 23.33
C LYS A 102 -25.57 -23.93 22.42
N HIS A 103 -25.21 -23.32 21.30
CA HIS A 103 -26.16 -22.92 20.25
C HIS A 103 -26.21 -23.99 19.14
N VAL A 104 -27.43 -24.42 18.84
CA VAL A 104 -27.80 -25.37 17.77
C VAL A 104 -27.79 -24.64 16.42
N SER A 105 -27.09 -25.20 15.43
CA SER A 105 -27.09 -24.73 14.04
C SER A 105 -28.36 -25.17 13.30
N LYS A 106 -29.13 -24.21 12.79
CA LYS A 106 -30.22 -24.45 11.83
C LYS A 106 -29.63 -24.59 10.43
N THR A 107 -29.94 -25.69 9.77
CA THR A 107 -29.73 -25.89 8.33
C THR A 107 -30.84 -25.19 7.55
N THR A 108 -30.47 -24.30 6.63
CA THR A 108 -31.37 -23.80 5.58
C THR A 108 -30.81 -24.21 4.23
N THR A 109 -31.60 -25.02 3.52
CA THR A 109 -31.41 -25.47 2.15
C THR A 109 -31.47 -24.27 1.20
N SER A 110 -30.39 -24.00 0.46
CA SER A 110 -30.41 -23.12 -0.71
C SER A 110 -29.76 -23.82 -1.90
N THR A 111 -30.54 -23.92 -2.97
CA THR A 111 -30.18 -24.45 -4.30
C THR A 111 -28.95 -23.77 -4.90
N PRO A 112 -28.06 -24.49 -5.59
CA PRO A 112 -26.91 -23.88 -6.25
C PRO A 112 -27.35 -23.22 -7.58
N ILE A 113 -27.30 -21.89 -7.62
CA ILE A 113 -27.26 -21.15 -8.88
C ILE A 113 -25.81 -21.25 -9.39
N VAL A 114 -25.61 -22.00 -10.47
CA VAL A 114 -24.35 -22.08 -11.19
C VAL A 114 -24.16 -20.77 -11.98
N THR A 115 -23.51 -19.78 -11.37
CA THR A 115 -22.81 -18.73 -12.13
C THR A 115 -21.37 -19.19 -12.30
N THR A 116 -21.03 -19.67 -13.50
CA THR A 116 -19.65 -19.87 -13.93
C THR A 116 -18.96 -18.52 -14.03
N ILE A 117 -18.46 -18.02 -12.89
CA ILE A 117 -17.46 -16.96 -12.89
C ILE A 117 -16.17 -17.63 -13.31
N GLU A 118 -15.79 -17.46 -14.58
CA GLU A 118 -14.45 -17.83 -15.05
C GLU A 118 -13.44 -17.06 -14.18
N LYS A 119 -12.80 -17.77 -13.25
CA LYS A 119 -11.67 -17.24 -12.49
C LYS A 119 -10.65 -16.78 -13.53
N LYS A 120 -10.41 -15.47 -13.60
CA LYS A 120 -9.41 -14.86 -14.47
C LYS A 120 -8.10 -15.62 -14.26
N GLN A 121 -7.69 -16.37 -15.27
CA GLN A 121 -6.40 -17.06 -15.27
C GLN A 121 -5.32 -15.97 -15.17
N MET A 122 -4.47 -16.05 -14.15
CA MET A 122 -3.29 -15.19 -14.08
C MET A 122 -2.48 -15.36 -15.35
N ARG A 123 -1.95 -14.25 -15.86
CA ARG A 123 -1.08 -14.22 -17.04
C ARG A 123 0.05 -15.23 -16.86
N GLU A 124 0.30 -16.03 -17.91
CA GLU A 124 1.27 -17.13 -17.89
C GLU A 124 2.69 -16.70 -17.46
N SER A 125 3.07 -15.45 -17.72
CA SER A 125 4.34 -14.87 -17.26
C SER A 125 4.42 -14.68 -15.74
N THR A 126 3.29 -14.38 -15.09
CA THR A 126 3.21 -14.13 -13.66
C THR A 126 3.15 -15.46 -12.89
N THR A 127 2.48 -16.47 -13.45
CA THR A 127 2.46 -17.82 -12.87
C THR A 127 3.83 -18.49 -12.92
N GLN A 128 4.56 -18.33 -14.03
CA GLN A 128 5.93 -18.85 -14.17
C GLN A 128 6.90 -18.22 -13.17
N LYS A 129 6.89 -16.88 -13.03
CA LYS A 129 7.76 -16.17 -12.07
C LYS A 129 7.44 -16.52 -10.61
N SER A 130 6.16 -16.63 -10.26
CA SER A 130 5.75 -17.03 -8.91
C SER A 130 6.19 -18.46 -8.58
N LEU A 131 6.12 -19.37 -9.56
CA LEU A 131 6.58 -20.75 -9.42
C LEU A 131 8.10 -20.84 -9.27
N GLU A 132 8.86 -20.05 -10.03
CA GLU A 132 10.32 -19.96 -9.90
C GLU A 132 10.75 -19.43 -8.53
N ALA A 133 10.10 -18.37 -8.04
CA ALA A 133 10.34 -17.84 -6.71
C ALA A 133 10.07 -18.91 -5.63
N ARG A 134 8.93 -19.62 -5.71
CA ARG A 134 8.58 -20.69 -4.77
C ARG A 134 9.56 -21.86 -4.82
N GLN A 135 10.03 -22.24 -6.00
CA GLN A 135 11.07 -23.28 -6.15
C GLN A 135 12.40 -22.85 -5.52
N ARG A 136 12.79 -21.58 -5.66
CA ARG A 136 14.00 -21.04 -5.03
C ARG A 136 13.92 -21.09 -3.50
N THR A 137 12.77 -20.72 -2.93
CA THR A 137 12.57 -20.76 -1.47
C THR A 137 12.59 -22.20 -0.96
N GLN A 138 11.89 -23.12 -1.64
CA GLN A 138 11.87 -24.54 -1.29
C GLN A 138 13.25 -25.19 -1.42
N ALA A 139 14.03 -24.84 -2.44
CA ALA A 139 15.40 -25.32 -2.60
C ALA A 139 16.31 -24.84 -1.45
N ALA A 140 16.20 -23.57 -1.04
CA ALA A 140 16.95 -23.02 0.08
C ALA A 140 16.56 -23.68 1.41
N GLU A 141 15.27 -23.96 1.61
CA GLU A 141 14.76 -24.64 2.81
C GLU A 141 15.19 -26.12 2.86
N ASN A 142 15.11 -26.82 1.73
CA ASN A 142 15.59 -28.20 1.60
C ASN A 142 17.10 -28.30 1.83
N LEU A 143 17.90 -27.35 1.35
CA LEU A 143 19.34 -27.29 1.62
C LEU A 143 19.62 -27.09 3.12
N LYS A 144 18.88 -26.19 3.79
CA LYS A 144 18.98 -26.00 5.24
C LYS A 144 18.60 -27.27 6.02
N ASN A 145 17.49 -27.92 5.66
CA ASN A 145 17.05 -29.16 6.29
C ASN A 145 18.03 -30.31 6.06
N GLN A 146 18.60 -30.41 4.86
CA GLN A 146 19.64 -31.40 4.54
C GLN A 146 20.94 -31.14 5.31
N GLU A 147 21.31 -29.88 5.51
CA GLU A 147 22.48 -29.52 6.32
C GLU A 147 22.24 -29.83 7.80
N GLN A 148 21.04 -29.56 8.32
CA GLN A 148 20.66 -29.89 9.70
C GLN A 148 20.58 -31.41 9.93
N SER A 149 20.04 -32.18 8.98
CA SER A 149 19.99 -33.64 9.09
C SER A 149 21.38 -34.28 9.01
N ARG A 150 22.27 -33.75 8.15
CA ARG A 150 23.69 -34.17 8.11
C ARG A 150 24.44 -33.86 9.40
N ARG A 151 24.09 -32.78 10.12
CA ARG A 151 24.64 -32.48 11.45
C ARG A 151 24.12 -33.45 12.53
N LYS A 152 22.86 -33.90 12.43
CA LYS A 152 22.24 -34.87 13.35
C LYS A 152 22.69 -36.32 13.10
N SER A 153 23.09 -36.68 11.88
CA SER A 153 23.46 -38.04 11.47
C SER A 153 24.94 -38.39 11.61
N LYS A 154 25.80 -37.50 12.14
CA LYS A 154 27.19 -37.86 12.43
C LYS A 154 27.22 -38.82 13.63
N GLU A 155 27.20 -40.11 13.33
CA GLU A 155 27.56 -41.17 14.28
C GLU A 155 28.95 -40.84 14.85
N ASN A 156 29.08 -40.87 16.18
CA ASN A 156 30.27 -40.45 16.90
C ASN A 156 31.45 -41.42 16.65
N HIS A 157 32.08 -41.34 15.49
CA HIS A 157 33.40 -41.90 15.30
C HIS A 157 34.38 -41.03 16.10
N SER A 158 34.89 -41.56 17.21
CA SER A 158 35.92 -40.90 18.00
C SER A 158 37.19 -40.82 17.17
N MET A 159 37.38 -39.70 16.47
CA MET A 159 38.55 -39.41 15.65
C MET A 159 39.82 -39.51 16.50
N THR A 160 40.91 -39.99 15.89
CA THR A 160 42.20 -40.05 16.59
C THR A 160 42.73 -38.63 16.85
N GLN A 161 43.63 -38.49 17.81
CA GLN A 161 44.17 -37.18 18.19
C GLN A 161 44.87 -36.47 17.02
N GLU A 162 45.54 -37.20 16.14
CA GLU A 162 46.17 -36.65 14.92
C GLU A 162 45.14 -36.09 13.95
N GLN A 163 44.03 -36.81 13.74
CA GLN A 163 42.96 -36.35 12.86
C GLN A 163 42.25 -35.09 13.39
N LEU A 164 42.12 -34.97 14.72
CA LEU A 164 41.63 -33.75 15.37
C LEU A 164 42.53 -32.54 15.06
N LEU A 165 43.85 -32.74 15.07
CA LEU A 165 44.82 -31.68 14.78
C LEU A 165 44.78 -31.27 13.30
N GLU A 166 44.58 -32.22 12.38
CA GLU A 166 44.41 -31.91 10.95
C GLU A 166 43.11 -31.16 10.67
N GLU A 167 42.00 -31.56 11.30
CA GLU A 167 40.72 -30.84 11.18
C GLU A 167 40.81 -29.42 11.79
N ALA A 168 41.51 -29.28 12.93
CA ALA A 168 41.77 -27.99 13.54
C ALA A 168 42.57 -27.07 12.59
N LYS A 169 43.63 -27.58 11.93
CA LYS A 169 44.41 -26.82 10.95
C LYS A 169 43.59 -26.38 9.74
N ILE A 170 42.72 -27.24 9.22
CA ILE A 170 41.82 -26.90 8.12
C ILE A 170 40.81 -25.83 8.56
N THR A 171 40.31 -25.93 9.78
CA THR A 171 39.35 -24.98 10.35
C THR A 171 40.01 -23.62 10.61
N GLU A 172 41.25 -23.60 11.10
CA GLU A 172 42.05 -22.38 11.26
C GLU A 172 42.23 -21.65 9.93
N LEU A 173 42.61 -22.37 8.86
CA LEU A 173 42.73 -21.78 7.51
C LEU A 173 41.41 -21.19 7.01
N LYS A 174 40.27 -21.86 7.28
CA LYS A 174 38.94 -21.35 6.92
C LYS A 174 38.57 -20.11 7.75
N ASN A 175 38.87 -20.12 9.04
CA ASN A 175 38.60 -19.01 9.96
C ASN A 175 39.45 -17.79 9.58
N LEU A 176 40.72 -17.97 9.23
CA LEU A 176 41.61 -16.90 8.75
C LEU A 176 41.06 -16.25 7.48
N LYS A 177 40.66 -17.05 6.48
CA LYS A 177 40.05 -16.54 5.24
C LYS A 177 38.73 -15.82 5.50
N SER A 178 37.89 -16.36 6.40
CA SER A 178 36.63 -15.73 6.80
C SER A 178 36.87 -14.39 7.49
N LEU A 179 37.87 -14.32 8.38
CA LEU A 179 38.27 -13.10 9.07
C LEU A 179 38.78 -12.04 8.09
N GLU A 180 39.61 -12.42 7.12
CA GLU A 180 40.11 -11.53 6.07
C GLU A 180 38.95 -10.95 5.23
N MET A 181 38.00 -11.80 4.84
CA MET A 181 36.80 -11.40 4.12
C MET A 181 35.95 -10.42 4.94
N PHE A 182 35.77 -10.68 6.22
CA PHE A 182 35.02 -9.81 7.13
C PHE A 182 35.70 -8.45 7.30
N GLN A 183 37.03 -8.42 7.48
CA GLN A 183 37.80 -7.18 7.56
C GLN A 183 37.68 -6.36 6.28
N ARG A 184 37.71 -7.01 5.12
CA ARG A 184 37.51 -6.35 3.82
C ARG A 184 36.11 -5.72 3.71
N LEU A 185 35.07 -6.44 4.11
CA LEU A 185 33.69 -5.94 4.13
C LEU A 185 33.51 -4.76 5.10
N GLU A 186 34.11 -4.81 6.28
CA GLU A 186 34.10 -3.69 7.24
C GLU A 186 34.79 -2.44 6.68
N LEU A 187 35.92 -2.60 6.00
CA LEU A 187 36.63 -1.48 5.35
C LEU A 187 35.81 -0.90 4.19
N GLU A 188 35.08 -1.74 3.44
CA GLU A 188 34.20 -1.30 2.37
C GLU A 188 32.99 -0.52 2.91
N LYS A 189 32.33 -1.02 3.96
CA LYS A 189 31.27 -0.31 4.68
C LYS A 189 31.72 1.06 5.19
N LYS A 190 32.96 1.16 5.69
CA LYS A 190 33.54 2.43 6.16
C LYS A 190 33.87 3.41 5.03
N LYS A 191 34.21 2.90 3.83
CA LYS A 191 34.50 3.71 2.64
C LYS A 191 33.24 4.27 2.00
N THR A 192 32.14 3.52 2.03
CA THR A 192 30.87 3.91 1.43
C THR A 192 30.04 4.76 2.41
N LYS A 193 30.59 5.90 2.85
CA LYS A 193 29.77 6.92 3.53
C LYS A 193 28.94 7.63 2.48
N LEU A 194 27.63 7.36 2.43
CA LEU A 194 26.71 8.12 1.59
C LEU A 194 26.69 9.58 2.05
N ILE A 195 27.42 10.45 1.35
CA ILE A 195 27.32 11.90 1.53
C ILE A 195 26.01 12.32 0.86
N LYS A 196 24.98 12.58 1.67
CA LYS A 196 23.74 13.19 1.18
C LYS A 196 24.07 14.58 0.65
N ARG A 197 23.92 14.79 -0.66
CA ARG A 197 24.08 16.12 -1.25
C ARG A 197 22.89 16.99 -0.82
N ASN A 198 23.16 18.10 -0.14
CA ASN A 198 22.14 19.08 0.17
C ASN A 198 21.76 19.83 -1.11
N TYR A 199 20.47 19.89 -1.41
CA TYR A 199 19.97 20.63 -2.57
C TYR A 199 20.20 22.13 -2.38
N THR A 200 20.94 22.75 -3.31
CA THR A 200 21.31 24.19 -3.28
C THR A 200 20.65 24.95 -4.43
N GLY A 201 19.47 24.51 -4.88
CA GLY A 201 18.73 25.15 -5.96
C GLY A 201 17.52 25.96 -5.48
N PRO A 202 16.92 26.79 -6.36
CA PRO A 202 15.63 27.42 -6.11
C PRO A 202 14.57 26.35 -5.85
N MET A 203 13.97 26.36 -4.66
CA MET A 203 12.98 25.36 -4.23
C MET A 203 11.60 25.99 -4.12
N ILE A 204 10.62 25.40 -4.80
CA ILE A 204 9.21 25.74 -4.61
C ILE A 204 8.74 25.08 -3.32
N ARG A 205 8.13 25.86 -2.42
CA ARG A 205 7.75 25.41 -1.08
C ARG A 205 6.25 25.44 -0.90
N TYR A 206 5.68 24.31 -0.50
CA TYR A 206 4.27 24.18 -0.13
C TYR A 206 4.10 24.28 1.38
N HIS A 207 3.15 25.09 1.83
CA HIS A 207 2.80 25.28 3.22
C HIS A 207 1.29 25.21 3.43
N SER A 208 0.83 24.33 4.30
CA SER A 208 -0.54 24.33 4.80
C SER A 208 -0.56 24.93 6.21
N VAL A 209 -1.37 25.97 6.42
CA VAL A 209 -1.51 26.65 7.71
C VAL A 209 -2.98 26.67 8.11
N ALA A 210 -3.29 26.42 9.37
CA ALA A 210 -4.63 26.60 9.90
C ALA A 210 -4.89 28.10 10.14
N MET A 211 -5.86 28.67 9.42
CA MET A 211 -6.27 30.07 9.53
C MET A 211 -7.69 30.20 10.10
N PRO A 212 -8.00 31.30 10.82
CA PRO A 212 -9.35 31.57 11.26
C PRO A 212 -10.26 31.94 10.08
N ILE A 213 -11.50 31.42 10.09
CA ILE A 213 -12.58 31.86 9.20
C ILE A 213 -13.18 33.12 9.83
N ILE A 214 -13.08 34.24 9.13
CA ILE A 214 -13.57 35.54 9.57
C ILE A 214 -14.85 35.84 8.79
N GLU A 215 -15.95 36.04 9.50
CA GLU A 215 -17.18 36.62 8.95
C GLU A 215 -17.24 38.08 9.38
N VAL A 216 -17.36 38.98 8.39
CA VAL A 216 -17.55 40.41 8.63
C VAL A 216 -19.03 40.60 8.94
N VAL A 217 -19.34 40.95 10.19
CA VAL A 217 -20.70 41.26 10.61
C VAL A 217 -20.81 42.76 10.81
N GLU A 218 -21.83 43.39 10.22
CA GLU A 218 -22.15 44.79 10.48
C GLU A 218 -22.69 44.92 11.91
N GLY A 219 -21.91 45.53 12.80
CA GLY A 219 -22.37 45.84 14.15
C GLY A 219 -23.41 46.95 14.15
N GLU A 220 -24.25 47.02 15.21
CA GLU A 220 -25.34 48.00 15.36
C GLU A 220 -24.91 49.48 15.29
N ASN A 221 -23.60 49.76 15.31
CA ASN A 221 -23.01 51.10 15.21
C ASN A 221 -22.38 51.41 13.83
N GLY A 222 -22.65 50.61 12.80
CA GLY A 222 -22.10 50.81 11.44
C GLY A 222 -20.60 50.56 11.33
N LYS A 223 -20.00 49.86 12.31
CA LYS A 223 -18.60 49.41 12.27
C LYS A 223 -18.57 47.91 11.96
N GLU A 224 -17.79 47.54 10.95
CA GLU A 224 -17.54 46.15 10.58
C GLU A 224 -16.72 45.46 11.69
N GLU A 225 -17.30 44.47 12.35
CA GLU A 225 -16.61 43.65 13.34
C GLU A 225 -16.28 42.29 12.76
N ASN A 226 -15.01 41.91 12.86
CA ASN A 226 -14.49 40.64 12.39
C ASN A 226 -14.78 39.54 13.41
N LYS A 227 -15.82 38.74 13.19
CA LYS A 227 -16.14 37.58 14.04
C LYS A 227 -15.42 36.34 13.54
N ILE A 228 -14.66 35.68 14.43
CA ILE A 228 -14.03 34.39 14.12
C ILE A 228 -15.08 33.30 14.30
N VAL A 229 -15.50 32.67 13.21
CA VAL A 229 -16.58 31.66 13.20
C VAL A 229 -16.03 30.23 13.22
N GLY A 230 -14.81 30.03 12.75
CA GLY A 230 -14.17 28.71 12.74
C GLY A 230 -12.70 28.75 12.32
N ARG A 231 -12.16 27.58 11.96
CA ARG A 231 -10.81 27.42 11.41
C ARG A 231 -10.90 26.73 10.05
N CYS A 232 -10.16 27.22 9.07
CA CYS A 232 -9.95 26.59 7.77
C CYS A 232 -8.46 26.32 7.55
N THR A 233 -8.14 25.36 6.70
CA THR A 233 -6.78 25.20 6.21
C THR A 233 -6.58 26.09 4.99
N ARG A 234 -5.52 26.90 5.01
CA ARG A 234 -5.09 27.69 3.86
C ARG A 234 -3.76 27.17 3.37
N ASN A 235 -3.71 26.89 2.08
CA ASN A 235 -2.54 26.36 1.40
C ASN A 235 -1.84 27.48 0.64
N PHE A 236 -0.53 27.59 0.83
CA PHE A 236 0.33 28.55 0.17
C PHE A 236 1.41 27.82 -0.61
N VAL A 237 1.62 28.26 -1.85
CA VAL A 237 2.76 27.84 -2.66
C VAL A 237 3.68 29.06 -2.79
N THR A 238 4.87 28.96 -2.22
CA THR A 238 5.88 30.02 -2.26
C THR A 238 6.92 29.68 -3.31
N TYR A 239 7.16 30.62 -4.21
CA TYR A 239 8.19 30.51 -5.24
C TYR A 239 9.39 31.37 -4.83
N PRO A 240 10.63 30.93 -5.16
CA PRO A 240 11.83 31.71 -4.86
C PRO A 240 11.91 32.99 -5.69
N ASP A 241 11.55 32.93 -6.97
CA ASP A 241 11.57 34.07 -7.90
C ASP A 241 10.26 34.17 -8.68
N GLU A 242 9.91 35.38 -9.11
CA GLU A 242 8.73 35.65 -9.94
C GLU A 242 8.82 34.98 -11.32
N ASN A 243 10.02 34.91 -11.90
CA ASN A 243 10.25 34.24 -13.17
C ASN A 243 9.95 32.73 -13.08
N THR A 244 10.39 32.09 -12.00
CA THR A 244 10.10 30.67 -11.70
C THR A 244 8.59 30.46 -11.57
N MET A 245 7.90 31.35 -10.85
CA MET A 245 6.44 31.29 -10.77
C MET A 245 5.78 31.40 -12.15
N LYS A 246 6.18 32.35 -12.99
CA LYS A 246 5.66 32.56 -14.36
C LYS A 246 5.88 31.38 -15.29
N GLN A 247 7.01 30.69 -15.15
CA GLN A 247 7.32 29.52 -15.97
C GLN A 247 6.50 28.29 -15.60
N TYR A 248 6.31 28.04 -14.29
CA TYR A 248 5.66 26.81 -13.82
C TYR A 248 4.14 26.96 -13.63
N PHE A 249 3.66 28.16 -13.34
CA PHE A 249 2.24 28.40 -13.17
C PHE A 249 1.61 28.84 -14.48
N ASN A 250 0.60 28.10 -14.95
CA ASN A 250 -0.10 28.48 -16.16
C ASN A 250 -1.07 29.63 -15.86
N PHE A 251 -0.68 30.86 -16.23
CA PHE A 251 -1.53 32.04 -16.11
C PHE A 251 -2.59 32.13 -17.21
N GLU A 252 -2.48 31.32 -18.27
CA GLU A 252 -3.51 31.27 -19.30
C GLU A 252 -4.72 30.52 -18.79
N LYS A 253 -5.85 31.23 -18.67
CA LYS A 253 -7.13 30.60 -18.36
C LYS A 253 -7.43 29.57 -19.46
N PRO A 254 -7.75 28.30 -19.11
CA PRO A 254 -8.07 27.31 -20.13
C PRO A 254 -9.24 27.84 -20.96
N LYS A 255 -9.10 27.77 -22.28
CA LYS A 255 -10.16 28.19 -23.20
C LYS A 255 -11.42 27.39 -22.87
N PRO A 256 -12.60 28.03 -22.75
CA PRO A 256 -13.83 27.32 -22.46
C PRO A 256 -14.08 26.28 -23.56
N ILE A 257 -14.39 25.04 -23.17
CA ILE A 257 -14.65 23.96 -24.12
C ILE A 257 -15.90 24.34 -24.93
N THR A 258 -15.71 24.61 -26.23
CA THR A 258 -16.82 24.91 -27.14
C THR A 258 -17.57 23.61 -27.45
N LYS A 259 -18.84 23.52 -27.06
CA LYS A 259 -19.68 22.36 -27.40
C LYS A 259 -19.95 22.34 -28.91
N SER A 260 -19.78 21.17 -29.54
CA SER A 260 -20.10 21.02 -30.95
C SER A 260 -21.60 21.22 -31.19
N THR A 261 -21.98 21.69 -32.37
CA THR A 261 -23.38 21.97 -32.72
C THR A 261 -23.95 20.81 -33.54
N CYS A 262 -25.16 20.36 -33.20
CA CYS A 262 -25.82 19.28 -33.93
C CYS A 262 -26.13 19.70 -35.38
N ILE A 263 -25.85 18.82 -36.33
CA ILE A 263 -26.03 19.11 -37.76
C ILE A 263 -27.51 19.24 -38.15
N VAL A 264 -28.38 18.45 -37.51
CA VAL A 264 -29.80 18.42 -37.85
C VAL A 264 -30.54 19.57 -37.18
N THR A 265 -30.38 19.73 -35.86
CA THR A 265 -31.19 20.68 -35.07
C THR A 265 -30.51 22.01 -34.81
N ARG A 266 -29.21 22.15 -35.11
CA ARG A 266 -28.39 23.34 -34.79
C ARG A 266 -28.34 23.71 -33.30
N LEU A 267 -28.78 22.81 -32.43
CA LEU A 267 -28.66 22.94 -30.98
C LEU A 267 -27.29 22.42 -30.50
N PRO A 268 -26.80 22.83 -29.32
CA PRO A 268 -25.62 22.24 -28.71
C PRO A 268 -25.75 20.72 -28.64
N ALA A 269 -24.77 20.02 -29.21
CA ALA A 269 -24.77 18.57 -29.24
C ALA A 269 -24.47 18.00 -27.85
N ARG A 270 -25.25 16.98 -27.49
CA ARG A 270 -25.10 16.25 -26.23
C ARG A 270 -24.32 14.95 -26.42
N TYR A 271 -24.38 14.39 -27.62
CA TYR A 271 -23.83 13.08 -27.95
C TYR A 271 -23.10 13.12 -29.28
N PHE A 272 -22.15 12.20 -29.47
CA PHE A 272 -21.40 12.01 -30.71
C PHE A 272 -21.61 10.59 -31.22
N ASP A 273 -21.97 10.45 -32.49
CA ASP A 273 -22.17 9.12 -33.08
C ASP A 273 -20.81 8.48 -33.43
N PRO A 274 -20.44 7.33 -32.85
CA PRO A 274 -19.16 6.68 -33.14
C PRO A 274 -19.03 6.22 -34.61
N LEU A 275 -20.15 5.93 -35.28
CA LEU A 275 -20.12 5.43 -36.65
C LEU A 275 -19.95 6.56 -37.66
N THR A 276 -20.76 7.61 -37.55
CA THR A 276 -20.76 8.73 -38.51
C THR A 276 -19.82 9.87 -38.12
N LYS A 277 -19.30 9.85 -36.89
CA LYS A 277 -18.52 10.93 -36.28
C LYS A 277 -19.24 12.28 -36.36
N GLN A 278 -20.56 12.27 -36.21
CA GLN A 278 -21.38 13.48 -36.27
C GLN A 278 -21.99 13.82 -34.90
N PRO A 279 -22.04 15.12 -34.56
CA PRO A 279 -22.64 15.59 -33.31
C PRO A 279 -24.19 15.56 -33.38
N SER A 280 -24.81 15.04 -32.32
CA SER A 280 -26.27 14.93 -32.17
C SER A 280 -26.76 15.53 -30.85
N ALA A 281 -27.85 16.30 -30.91
CA ALA A 281 -28.45 16.92 -29.72
C ALA A 281 -29.44 15.98 -29.02
N ASN A 282 -30.24 15.24 -29.79
CA ASN A 282 -31.31 14.37 -29.31
C ASN A 282 -31.35 13.06 -30.11
N LEU A 283 -32.09 12.07 -29.59
CA LEU A 283 -32.22 10.74 -30.22
C LEU A 283 -32.83 10.82 -31.63
N THR A 284 -33.73 11.77 -31.87
CA THR A 284 -34.36 11.98 -33.18
C THR A 284 -33.33 12.47 -34.22
N ALA A 285 -32.49 13.45 -33.88
CA ALA A 285 -31.38 13.87 -34.73
C ALA A 285 -30.41 12.72 -34.99
N PHE A 286 -30.06 11.92 -33.97
CA PHE A 286 -29.20 10.74 -34.16
C PHE A 286 -29.77 9.74 -35.17
N ARG A 287 -31.09 9.45 -35.10
CA ARG A 287 -31.77 8.57 -36.06
C ARG A 287 -31.73 9.14 -37.47
N ILE A 288 -31.93 10.45 -37.63
CA ILE A 288 -31.88 11.14 -38.93
C ILE A 288 -30.46 11.08 -39.50
N ILE A 289 -29.44 11.33 -38.68
CA ILE A 289 -28.02 11.27 -39.08
C ILE A 289 -27.66 9.87 -39.59
N ARG A 290 -28.02 8.80 -38.85
CA ARG A 290 -27.74 7.42 -39.30
C ARG A 290 -28.53 7.04 -40.54
N GLU A 291 -29.80 7.45 -40.66
CA GLU A 291 -30.59 7.19 -41.88
C GLU A 291 -29.96 7.86 -43.10
N ALA A 292 -29.55 9.12 -42.97
CA ALA A 292 -28.86 9.87 -44.03
C ALA A 292 -27.53 9.22 -44.41
N TYR A 293 -26.70 8.84 -43.42
CA TYR A 293 -25.43 8.15 -43.66
C TYR A 293 -25.63 6.85 -44.43
N TYR A 294 -26.56 6.02 -43.99
CA TYR A 294 -26.81 4.76 -44.65
C TYR A 294 -27.37 4.99 -46.08
N THR A 295 -28.20 6.02 -46.32
CA THR A 295 -28.65 6.35 -47.69
C THR A 295 -27.51 6.87 -48.58
N GLN A 296 -26.49 7.49 -48.00
CA GLN A 296 -25.27 7.81 -48.75
C GLN A 296 -24.47 6.56 -49.10
N LEU A 297 -24.39 5.58 -48.20
CA LEU A 297 -23.75 4.28 -48.49
C LEU A 297 -24.47 3.54 -49.62
N GLU A 298 -25.81 3.52 -49.64
CA GLU A 298 -26.59 2.93 -50.73
C GLU A 298 -26.25 3.51 -52.11
N LYS A 299 -25.92 4.80 -52.17
CA LYS A 299 -25.57 5.49 -53.42
C LYS A 299 -24.12 5.30 -53.85
N LYS A 300 -23.21 5.09 -52.89
CA LYS A 300 -21.77 5.05 -53.12
C LYS A 300 -21.21 3.65 -53.31
N VAL A 301 -21.92 2.61 -52.87
CA VAL A 301 -21.38 1.24 -52.86
C VAL A 301 -21.93 0.45 -54.05
N ASP A 302 -21.02 -0.21 -54.78
CA ASP A 302 -21.38 -1.04 -55.93
C ASP A 302 -22.26 -2.23 -55.51
N PRO A 303 -23.46 -2.40 -56.10
CA PRO A 303 -24.40 -3.47 -55.74
C PRO A 303 -23.91 -4.90 -56.02
N ARG A 304 -22.78 -5.06 -56.75
CA ARG A 304 -22.23 -6.35 -57.16
C ARG A 304 -21.50 -7.10 -56.05
N LEU A 305 -21.19 -6.44 -54.93
CA LEU A 305 -20.55 -7.07 -53.78
C LEU A 305 -21.59 -7.84 -52.94
N PRO A 306 -21.43 -9.17 -52.76
CA PRO A 306 -22.47 -10.03 -52.17
C PRO A 306 -22.81 -9.68 -50.71
N HIS A 307 -21.84 -9.20 -49.93
CA HIS A 307 -22.08 -8.77 -48.54
C HIS A 307 -22.89 -7.47 -48.45
N VAL A 308 -22.73 -6.57 -49.43
CA VAL A 308 -23.47 -5.31 -49.52
C VAL A 308 -24.89 -5.58 -50.00
N ALA A 309 -25.06 -6.43 -51.01
CA ALA A 309 -26.37 -6.82 -51.53
C ALA A 309 -27.28 -7.41 -50.43
N LYS A 310 -26.74 -8.33 -49.62
CA LYS A 310 -27.46 -8.91 -48.47
C LYS A 310 -27.87 -7.85 -47.44
N TRP A 311 -27.00 -6.87 -47.19
CA TRP A 311 -27.31 -5.77 -46.26
C TRP A 311 -28.37 -4.81 -46.83
N LEU A 312 -28.32 -4.51 -48.13
CA LEU A 312 -29.30 -3.67 -48.84
C LEU A 312 -30.70 -4.30 -48.82
N GLU A 313 -30.80 -5.60 -49.07
CA GLU A 313 -32.06 -6.34 -49.01
C GLU A 313 -32.65 -6.35 -47.59
N TRP A 314 -31.84 -6.68 -46.58
CA TRP A 314 -32.24 -6.61 -45.18
C TRP A 314 -32.72 -5.21 -44.79
N ARG A 315 -32.04 -4.16 -45.26
CA ARG A 315 -32.42 -2.79 -44.98
C ARG A 315 -33.73 -2.40 -45.68
N LYS A 316 -33.97 -2.86 -46.91
CA LYS A 316 -35.23 -2.65 -47.63
C LYS A 316 -36.40 -3.28 -46.86
N GLN A 317 -36.22 -4.51 -46.36
CA GLN A 317 -37.19 -5.19 -45.49
C GLN A 317 -37.44 -4.41 -44.19
N MET A 318 -36.39 -3.93 -43.53
CA MET A 318 -36.51 -3.13 -42.29
C MET A 318 -37.22 -1.79 -42.52
N ARG A 319 -37.00 -1.11 -43.66
CA ARG A 319 -37.75 0.11 -44.02
C ARG A 319 -39.23 -0.18 -44.26
N ALA A 320 -39.54 -1.26 -44.98
CA ALA A 320 -40.92 -1.69 -45.23
C ALA A 320 -41.64 -2.06 -43.91
N ALA A 321 -40.99 -2.81 -43.02
CA ALA A 321 -41.51 -3.16 -41.70
C ALA A 321 -41.79 -1.91 -40.84
N LYS A 322 -40.90 -0.92 -40.88
CA LYS A 322 -41.07 0.35 -40.15
C LYS A 322 -42.23 1.19 -40.72
N GLN A 323 -42.43 1.19 -42.04
CA GLN A 323 -43.58 1.85 -42.67
C GLN A 323 -44.90 1.16 -42.27
N ASN A 324 -44.97 -0.17 -42.32
CA ASN A 324 -46.15 -0.91 -41.86
C ASN A 324 -46.44 -0.68 -40.37
N SER A 325 -45.41 -0.63 -39.51
CA SER A 325 -45.61 -0.36 -38.07
C SER A 325 -46.16 1.03 -37.76
N LYS A 326 -45.95 2.02 -38.64
CA LYS A 326 -46.53 3.37 -38.51
C LYS A 326 -47.99 3.42 -38.97
N VAL A 327 -48.40 2.55 -39.90
CA VAL A 327 -49.77 2.47 -40.42
C VAL A 327 -50.70 1.73 -39.44
N VAL A 328 -50.16 0.80 -38.64
CA VAL A 328 -50.93 -0.06 -37.72
C VAL A 328 -51.20 0.57 -36.33
N LYS A 329 -50.75 1.81 -36.07
CA LYS A 329 -51.15 2.55 -34.86
C LYS A 329 -52.14 3.68 -35.19
N PRO A 330 -53.44 3.39 -35.42
CA PRO A 330 -54.48 4.37 -35.17
C PRO A 330 -54.67 4.54 -33.65
N HIS A 331 -55.18 5.70 -33.28
CA HIS A 331 -55.36 6.22 -31.92
C HIS A 331 -55.97 5.26 -30.90
#